data_AF-A0A1G9L6U8-F1
#
_entry.id   AF-A0A1G9L6U8-F1
#
_cell.length_a   1.000
_cell.length_b   1.000
_cell.length_c   1.000
_cell.angle_alpha   90.00
_cell.angle_beta   90.00
_cell.angle_gamma   90.00
#
_symmetry.space_group_name_H-M   'P 1'
#
loop_
_entity.id
_entity.type
_entity.pdbx_description
1 polymer ?
#
loop_
_entity_poly.entity_id
_entity_poly.type
_entity_poly.pdbx_seq_one_letter_code
_entity_poly.pdbx_strand_id
1 'polypeptide(L)'
;MSERTTPAECPPTPPSSGPGGDLVSSALEQATAGGAPSGGESTVVVARTVRGWSVFAPGRAEDVDDLVEGMTLADLVSEELGARVEPDRRARRAARGAAGDADPDADPRDARLASLERTVAQLEHALAARVSTERAIGVLAERQGATPQAAFEQLRRNARSQGRPVPELAREVLDDLVARSAPTGTEVPAAPAPAPRTLVREAGRAPRTRSRAGRGPAEGRS
;
A
#
# COMPACT_ATOMS: atom_id res chain seq x y z
N MET A 1 5.77 -57.82 -10.20
CA MET A 1 4.35 -57.62 -10.53
C MET A 1 4.08 -56.14 -10.48
N SER A 2 3.66 -55.60 -11.60
CA SER A 2 3.49 -54.18 -11.91
C SER A 2 2.22 -53.64 -11.28
N GLU A 3 2.28 -52.48 -10.64
CA GLU A 3 1.10 -51.60 -10.55
C GLU A 3 1.53 -50.21 -10.99
N ARG A 4 1.24 -49.93 -12.28
CA ARG A 4 1.37 -48.64 -12.93
C ARG A 4 0.20 -47.78 -12.46
N THR A 5 0.48 -46.77 -11.65
CA THR A 5 -0.47 -45.66 -11.42
C THR A 5 -0.54 -44.81 -12.68
N THR A 6 -1.72 -44.78 -13.30
CA THR A 6 -2.08 -43.97 -14.45
C THR A 6 -2.29 -42.50 -14.03
N PRO A 7 -1.83 -41.50 -14.81
CA PRO A 7 -2.14 -40.11 -14.55
C PRO A 7 -3.60 -39.81 -14.91
N ALA A 8 -4.29 -39.09 -14.02
CA ALA A 8 -5.63 -38.59 -14.23
C ALA A 8 -5.65 -37.55 -15.36
N GLU A 9 -6.57 -37.78 -16.28
CA GLU A 9 -6.77 -37.11 -17.56
C GLU A 9 -7.43 -35.73 -17.38
N CYS A 10 -6.93 -34.73 -18.10
CA CYS A 10 -7.52 -33.39 -18.22
C CYS A 10 -8.93 -33.47 -18.86
N PRO A 11 -9.93 -32.73 -18.37
CA PRO A 11 -11.17 -32.55 -19.11
C PRO A 11 -10.95 -31.63 -20.33
N PRO A 12 -11.62 -31.92 -21.47
CA PRO A 12 -11.41 -31.20 -22.72
C PRO A 12 -12.03 -29.79 -22.73
N THR A 13 -11.31 -28.85 -23.35
CA THR A 13 -11.79 -27.54 -23.79
C THR A 13 -12.95 -27.69 -24.80
N PRO A 14 -14.04 -26.91 -24.68
CA PRO A 14 -15.07 -26.88 -25.72
C PRO A 14 -14.55 -26.20 -27.00
N PRO A 15 -15.09 -26.58 -28.18
CA PRO A 15 -14.51 -26.23 -29.47
C PRO A 15 -14.70 -24.76 -29.84
N SER A 16 -13.65 -24.23 -30.47
CA SER A 16 -13.73 -23.10 -31.40
C SER A 16 -14.75 -23.42 -32.50
N SER A 17 -15.71 -22.53 -32.69
CA SER A 17 -16.62 -22.55 -33.83
C SER A 17 -16.86 -21.11 -34.30
N GLY A 18 -16.03 -20.67 -35.23
CA GLY A 18 -16.54 -19.95 -36.40
C GLY A 18 -17.06 -20.99 -37.41
N PRO A 19 -18.00 -20.65 -38.31
CA PRO A 19 -17.75 -19.62 -39.30
C PRO A 19 -18.96 -18.74 -39.69
N GLY A 20 -18.64 -17.57 -40.25
CA GLY A 20 -19.24 -17.13 -41.52
C GLY A 20 -20.61 -16.43 -41.49
N GLY A 21 -20.59 -15.17 -41.96
CA GLY A 21 -21.50 -14.75 -43.02
C GLY A 21 -22.79 -14.06 -42.56
N ASP A 22 -22.74 -12.73 -42.65
CA ASP A 22 -23.83 -11.83 -43.02
C ASP A 22 -25.17 -12.49 -43.37
N LEU A 23 -26.17 -12.26 -42.54
CA LEU A 23 -27.53 -11.94 -43.00
C LEU A 23 -28.23 -11.04 -41.96
N VAL A 24 -28.27 -9.75 -42.29
CA VAL A 24 -29.43 -8.85 -42.24
C VAL A 24 -30.40 -8.89 -41.05
N SER A 25 -30.42 -7.74 -40.37
CA SER A 25 -31.60 -6.90 -40.10
C SER A 25 -32.72 -7.42 -39.19
N SER A 26 -33.09 -6.52 -38.27
CA SER A 26 -34.40 -6.41 -37.59
C SER A 26 -34.50 -7.03 -36.20
N ALA A 27 -33.98 -6.32 -35.18
CA ALA A 27 -34.54 -6.36 -33.82
C ALA A 27 -33.93 -5.29 -32.91
N LEU A 28 -34.24 -4.01 -33.14
CA LEU A 28 -34.55 -3.07 -32.05
C LEU A 28 -35.37 -1.87 -32.56
N GLU A 29 -36.41 -2.14 -33.35
CA GLU A 29 -37.58 -1.26 -33.37
C GLU A 29 -38.54 -1.73 -32.27
N GLN A 30 -38.56 -1.01 -31.15
CA GLN A 30 -39.78 -0.63 -30.41
C GLN A 30 -39.40 -0.02 -29.05
N ALA A 31 -39.08 1.26 -29.08
CA ALA A 31 -39.44 2.20 -28.03
C ALA A 31 -39.33 3.60 -28.64
N THR A 32 -40.45 4.13 -29.16
CA THR A 32 -40.84 5.56 -29.16
C THR A 32 -41.97 5.82 -30.16
N ALA A 33 -43.20 5.45 -29.79
CA ALA A 33 -44.37 6.19 -30.22
C ALA A 33 -44.87 6.97 -29.00
N GLY A 34 -44.64 8.28 -28.99
CA GLY A 34 -45.20 9.17 -27.96
C GLY A 34 -44.34 10.39 -27.66
N GLY A 35 -44.48 11.44 -28.48
CA GLY A 35 -44.00 12.79 -28.19
C GLY A 35 -42.84 13.21 -29.07
N ALA A 36 -43.10 14.07 -30.04
CA ALA A 36 -42.06 14.79 -30.76
C ALA A 36 -41.24 15.63 -29.75
N PRO A 37 -39.91 15.45 -29.63
CA PRO A 37 -39.08 16.41 -28.92
C PRO A 37 -38.94 17.63 -29.82
N SER A 38 -39.69 18.68 -29.48
CA SER A 38 -39.51 19.99 -30.06
C SER A 38 -38.24 20.59 -29.46
N GLY A 39 -37.11 20.48 -30.18
CA GLY A 39 -35.81 21.05 -29.79
C GLY A 39 -34.70 19.99 -29.88
N GLY A 40 -33.84 20.08 -30.89
CA GLY A 40 -32.68 19.20 -31.01
C GLY A 40 -31.66 19.52 -29.92
N GLU A 41 -31.63 18.73 -28.86
CA GLU A 41 -30.60 18.83 -27.83
C GLU A 41 -29.29 18.26 -28.39
N SER A 42 -28.40 19.14 -28.82
CA SER A 42 -27.03 18.81 -29.24
C SER A 42 -26.27 18.19 -28.07
N THR A 43 -26.29 16.86 -27.95
CA THR A 43 -25.59 16.11 -26.89
C THR A 43 -24.16 15.78 -27.32
N VAL A 44 -23.20 16.11 -26.46
CA VAL A 44 -21.78 15.75 -26.60
C VAL A 44 -21.47 14.60 -25.65
N VAL A 45 -20.76 13.57 -26.14
CA VAL A 45 -20.43 12.35 -25.37
C VAL A 45 -18.93 12.10 -25.41
N VAL A 46 -18.31 11.92 -24.24
CA VAL A 46 -16.94 11.41 -24.12
C VAL A 46 -17.01 9.91 -23.88
N ALA A 47 -16.36 9.10 -24.72
CA ALA A 47 -16.37 7.66 -24.59
C ALA A 47 -14.98 7.04 -24.77
N ARG A 48 -14.76 5.90 -24.10
CA ARG A 48 -13.56 5.10 -24.29
C ARG A 48 -13.71 4.21 -25.51
N THR A 49 -12.77 4.30 -26.45
CA THR A 49 -12.74 3.49 -27.68
C THR A 49 -11.54 2.54 -27.68
N VAL A 50 -11.45 1.69 -28.70
CA VAL A 50 -10.29 0.82 -28.93
C VAL A 50 -9.01 1.59 -29.27
N ARG A 51 -9.14 2.86 -29.68
CA ARG A 51 -8.03 3.74 -30.07
C ARG A 51 -7.59 4.70 -28.97
N GLY A 52 -8.36 4.84 -27.90
CA GLY A 52 -8.09 5.83 -26.84
C GLY A 52 -9.38 6.44 -26.31
N TRP A 53 -9.33 7.71 -25.96
CA TRP A 53 -10.53 8.49 -25.64
C TRP A 53 -11.02 9.20 -26.89
N SER A 54 -12.33 9.31 -27.06
CA SER A 54 -12.91 10.05 -28.20
C SER A 54 -14.12 10.86 -27.75
N VAL A 55 -14.27 12.05 -28.33
CA VAL A 55 -15.41 12.96 -28.11
C VAL A 55 -16.31 12.92 -29.33
N PHE A 56 -17.58 12.59 -29.13
CA PHE A 56 -18.61 12.53 -30.15
C PHE A 56 -19.58 13.69 -30.01
N ALA A 57 -19.81 14.40 -31.11
CA ALA A 57 -20.83 15.44 -31.19
C ALA A 57 -21.58 15.31 -32.53
N PRO A 58 -22.73 15.97 -32.70
CA PRO A 58 -23.48 15.91 -33.96
C PRO A 58 -22.57 16.26 -35.16
N GLY A 59 -22.33 15.28 -36.04
CA GLY A 59 -21.52 15.46 -37.25
C GLY A 59 -19.99 15.40 -37.07
N ARG A 60 -19.46 15.14 -35.86
CA ARG A 60 -18.01 15.01 -35.63
C ARG A 60 -17.64 13.98 -34.58
N ALA A 61 -16.46 13.38 -34.74
CA ALA A 61 -15.82 12.53 -33.75
C ALA A 61 -14.33 12.89 -33.72
N GLU A 62 -13.79 13.14 -32.54
CA GLU A 62 -12.41 13.57 -32.34
C GLU A 62 -11.73 12.67 -31.30
N ASP A 63 -10.60 12.07 -31.70
CA ASP A 63 -9.79 11.24 -30.82
C ASP A 63 -8.86 12.14 -29.98
N VAL A 64 -8.73 11.82 -28.69
CA VAL A 64 -7.94 12.56 -27.68
C VAL A 64 -7.05 11.60 -26.89
N ASP A 65 -5.92 12.10 -26.39
CA ASP A 65 -4.89 11.27 -25.78
C ASP A 65 -5.29 10.84 -24.36
N ASP A 66 -5.96 11.73 -23.60
CA ASP A 66 -6.41 11.45 -22.24
C ASP A 66 -7.84 11.92 -21.93
N LEU A 67 -8.37 11.46 -20.80
CA LEU A 67 -9.75 11.76 -20.37
C LEU A 67 -9.94 13.24 -20.02
N VAL A 68 -8.93 13.89 -19.45
CA VAL A 68 -9.01 15.30 -19.02
C VAL A 68 -9.05 16.20 -20.26
N GLU A 69 -8.22 15.89 -21.25
CA GLU A 69 -8.26 16.51 -22.57
C GLU A 69 -9.62 16.29 -23.24
N GLY A 70 -10.15 15.06 -23.21
CA GLY A 70 -11.49 14.76 -23.72
C GLY A 70 -12.61 15.51 -23.03
N MET A 71 -12.58 15.68 -21.71
CA MET A 71 -13.55 16.48 -20.96
C MET A 71 -13.46 17.96 -21.32
N THR A 72 -12.24 18.49 -21.46
CA THR A 72 -12.01 19.89 -21.86
C THR A 72 -12.51 20.15 -23.28
N LEU A 73 -12.20 19.24 -24.22
CA LEU A 73 -12.70 19.30 -25.59
C LEU A 73 -14.22 19.19 -25.62
N ALA A 74 -14.82 18.31 -24.82
CA ALA A 74 -16.27 18.18 -24.74
C ALA A 74 -16.96 19.45 -24.23
N ASP A 75 -16.37 20.16 -23.25
CA ASP A 75 -16.89 21.44 -22.78
C ASP A 75 -16.83 22.50 -23.90
N LEU A 76 -15.70 22.64 -24.59
CA LEU A 76 -15.54 23.57 -25.73
C LEU A 76 -16.54 23.28 -26.86
N VAL A 77 -16.68 22.00 -27.21
CA VAL A 77 -17.60 21.50 -28.23
C VAL A 77 -19.05 21.75 -27.84
N SER A 78 -19.39 21.62 -26.55
CA SER A 78 -20.73 21.90 -26.01
C SER A 78 -21.05 23.40 -26.02
N GLU A 79 -20.07 24.25 -25.71
CA GLU A 79 -20.21 25.71 -25.84
C GLU A 79 -20.42 26.13 -27.31
N GLU A 80 -19.67 25.54 -28.25
CA GLU A 80 -19.80 25.79 -29.69
C GLU A 80 -21.18 25.41 -30.22
N LEU A 81 -21.75 24.30 -29.73
CA LEU A 81 -23.09 23.83 -30.08
C LEU A 81 -24.22 24.58 -29.34
N GLY A 82 -23.89 25.58 -28.51
CA GLY A 82 -24.85 26.36 -27.73
C GLY A 82 -25.55 25.57 -26.62
N ALA A 83 -25.04 24.38 -26.29
CA ALA A 83 -25.61 23.45 -25.32
C ALA A 83 -25.13 23.74 -23.90
N ARG A 84 -25.22 24.99 -23.44
CA ARG A 84 -25.17 25.28 -21.98
C ARG A 84 -26.47 24.82 -21.35
N VAL A 85 -26.58 23.50 -21.15
CA VAL A 85 -27.67 22.90 -20.40
C VAL A 85 -27.46 23.25 -18.94
N GLU A 86 -28.20 24.26 -18.47
CA GLU A 86 -28.39 24.47 -17.03
C GLU A 86 -28.80 23.11 -16.43
N PRO A 87 -28.03 22.55 -15.48
CA PRO A 87 -28.18 21.15 -15.11
C PRO A 87 -29.60 20.94 -14.61
N ASP A 88 -30.39 20.16 -15.33
CA ASP A 88 -31.78 19.90 -14.98
C ASP A 88 -31.85 19.21 -13.60
N ARG A 89 -33.00 19.28 -12.93
CA ARG A 89 -33.26 18.62 -11.64
C ARG A 89 -32.86 17.14 -11.66
N ARG A 90 -32.93 16.48 -12.82
CA ARG A 90 -32.49 15.08 -13.00
C ARG A 90 -30.97 14.94 -12.97
N ALA A 91 -30.21 15.81 -13.64
CA ALA A 91 -28.75 15.85 -13.57
C ALA A 91 -28.25 16.16 -12.15
N ARG A 92 -28.91 17.12 -11.47
CA ARG A 92 -28.63 17.43 -10.05
C ARG A 92 -29.00 16.29 -9.10
N ARG A 93 -29.89 15.38 -9.50
CA ARG A 93 -30.24 14.18 -8.72
C ARG A 93 -29.21 13.07 -8.95
N ALA A 94 -28.75 12.89 -10.18
CA ALA A 94 -27.71 11.92 -10.53
C ALA A 94 -26.36 12.23 -9.87
N ALA A 95 -25.93 13.50 -9.88
CA ALA A 95 -24.69 13.94 -9.22
C ALA A 95 -24.71 13.79 -7.69
N ARG A 96 -25.89 13.59 -7.08
CA ARG A 96 -26.02 13.41 -5.62
C ARG A 96 -25.88 11.96 -5.15
N GLY A 97 -25.81 10.99 -6.08
CA GLY A 97 -25.71 9.57 -5.77
C GLY A 97 -26.98 9.05 -5.07
N ALA A 98 -27.48 7.90 -5.50
CA ALA A 98 -28.45 7.18 -4.68
C ALA A 98 -27.72 6.71 -3.41
N ALA A 99 -28.02 7.33 -2.27
CA ALA A 99 -27.58 6.85 -0.98
C ALA A 99 -28.35 5.56 -0.65
N GLY A 100 -27.70 4.40 -0.80
CA GLY A 100 -28.22 3.13 -0.32
C GLY A 100 -27.94 1.96 -1.27
N ASP A 101 -27.20 0.98 -0.72
CA ASP A 101 -26.77 -0.30 -1.28
C ASP A 101 -25.65 -0.29 -2.32
N ALA A 102 -24.76 -1.28 -2.18
CA ALA A 102 -23.54 -1.46 -2.95
C ALA A 102 -23.79 -1.23 -4.44
N ASP A 103 -22.99 -0.34 -5.03
CA ASP A 103 -23.08 0.04 -6.43
C ASP A 103 -23.01 -1.22 -7.31
N PRO A 104 -24.12 -1.63 -7.97
CA PRO A 104 -24.12 -2.78 -8.88
C PRO A 104 -23.27 -2.52 -10.13
N ASP A 105 -22.85 -1.27 -10.37
CA ASP A 105 -21.96 -0.85 -11.45
C ASP A 105 -20.51 -0.59 -10.98
N ALA A 106 -20.13 -0.99 -9.74
CA ALA A 106 -18.76 -0.87 -9.27
C ALA A 106 -17.80 -1.51 -10.29
N ASP A 107 -16.80 -0.74 -10.75
CA ASP A 107 -15.87 -1.19 -11.78
C ASP A 107 -15.26 -2.53 -11.32
N PRO A 108 -15.30 -3.60 -12.14
CA PRO A 108 -14.64 -4.86 -11.80
C PRO A 108 -13.15 -4.68 -11.45
N ARG A 109 -12.52 -3.58 -11.87
CA ARG A 109 -11.17 -3.18 -11.45
C ARG A 109 -11.12 -2.77 -9.98
N ASP A 110 -12.08 -1.99 -9.49
CA ASP A 110 -12.14 -1.55 -8.10
C ASP A 110 -12.40 -2.73 -7.17
N ALA A 111 -13.30 -3.64 -7.57
CA ALA A 111 -13.54 -4.88 -6.83
C ALA A 111 -12.26 -5.76 -6.74
N ARG A 112 -11.49 -5.83 -7.84
CA ARG A 112 -10.19 -6.52 -7.85
C ARG A 112 -9.19 -5.81 -6.95
N LEU A 113 -9.06 -4.49 -7.05
CA LEU A 113 -8.16 -3.69 -6.22
C LEU A 113 -8.44 -3.92 -4.73
N ALA A 114 -9.70 -3.81 -4.31
CA ALA A 114 -10.10 -4.05 -2.92
C ALA A 114 -9.80 -5.49 -2.45
N SER A 115 -9.91 -6.48 -3.34
CA SER A 115 -9.52 -7.86 -3.03
C SER A 115 -8.01 -8.03 -2.87
N LEU A 116 -7.22 -7.35 -3.70
CA LEU A 116 -5.76 -7.36 -3.62
C LEU A 116 -5.30 -6.66 -2.33
N GLU A 117 -5.84 -5.48 -2.03
CA GLU A 117 -5.54 -4.74 -0.78
C GLU A 117 -5.86 -5.58 0.45
N ARG A 118 -7.01 -6.27 0.47
CA ARG A 118 -7.35 -7.20 1.55
C ARG A 118 -6.34 -8.33 1.69
N THR A 119 -5.91 -8.90 0.56
CA THR A 119 -4.90 -9.98 0.55
C THR A 119 -3.56 -9.48 1.07
N VAL A 120 -3.13 -8.30 0.64
CA VAL A 120 -1.88 -7.68 1.11
C VAL A 120 -1.95 -7.45 2.61
N ALA A 121 -3.03 -6.85 3.12
CA ALA A 121 -3.19 -6.63 4.56
C ALA A 121 -3.16 -7.95 5.37
N GLN A 122 -3.76 -9.02 4.85
CA GLN A 122 -3.71 -10.34 5.46
C GLN A 122 -2.29 -10.91 5.48
N LEU A 123 -1.54 -10.77 4.39
CA LEU A 123 -0.16 -11.22 4.29
C LEU A 123 0.76 -10.43 5.21
N GLU A 124 0.64 -9.10 5.25
CA GLU A 124 1.38 -8.23 6.16
C GLU A 124 1.14 -8.62 7.62
N HIS A 125 -0.14 -8.85 7.98
CA HIS A 125 -0.49 -9.30 9.33
C HIS A 125 0.12 -10.67 9.66
N ALA A 126 0.02 -11.64 8.75
CA ALA A 126 0.57 -12.98 8.93
C ALA A 126 2.11 -12.97 9.03
N LEU A 127 2.78 -12.16 8.21
CA LEU A 127 4.24 -12.00 8.25
C LEU A 127 4.69 -11.34 9.55
N ALA A 128 4.01 -10.27 9.99
CA ALA A 128 4.31 -9.63 11.27
C ALA A 128 4.13 -10.60 12.47
N ALA A 129 3.08 -11.42 12.45
CA ALA A 129 2.84 -12.45 13.45
C ALA A 129 3.95 -13.52 13.46
N ARG A 130 4.41 -13.95 12.28
CA ARG A 130 5.51 -14.93 12.17
C ARG A 130 6.84 -14.36 12.65
N VAL A 131 7.22 -13.16 12.18
CA VAL A 131 8.48 -12.50 12.56
C VAL A 131 8.55 -12.25 14.07
N SER A 132 7.46 -11.78 14.68
CA SER A 132 7.40 -11.60 16.14
C SER A 132 7.54 -12.93 16.89
N THR A 133 6.88 -13.99 16.42
CA THR A 133 7.00 -15.33 17.01
C THR A 133 8.43 -15.88 16.93
N GLU A 134 9.06 -15.81 15.76
CA GLU A 134 10.45 -16.29 15.56
C GLU A 134 11.45 -15.51 16.42
N ARG A 135 11.32 -14.18 16.49
CA ARG A 135 12.16 -13.35 17.37
C ARG A 135 11.96 -13.69 18.85
N ALA A 136 10.72 -13.86 19.29
CA ALA A 136 10.42 -14.24 20.67
C ALA A 136 11.00 -15.62 21.02
N ILE A 137 10.92 -16.60 20.10
CA ILE A 137 11.57 -17.92 20.28
C ILE A 137 13.07 -17.74 20.46
N GLY A 138 13.74 -16.96 19.61
CA GLY A 138 15.17 -16.69 19.72
C GLY A 138 15.54 -16.08 21.08
N VAL A 139 14.81 -15.06 21.53
CA VAL A 139 15.03 -14.42 22.83
C VAL A 139 14.82 -15.41 23.99
N LEU A 140 13.76 -16.22 23.95
CA LEU A 140 13.47 -17.20 25.01
C LEU A 140 14.50 -18.32 25.05
N ALA A 141 14.94 -18.82 23.89
CA ALA A 141 15.96 -19.85 23.77
C ALA A 141 17.28 -19.40 24.41
N GLU A 142 17.77 -18.21 24.04
CA GLU A 142 18.97 -17.60 24.62
C GLU A 142 18.84 -17.42 26.13
N ARG A 143 17.75 -16.81 26.60
CA ARG A 143 17.58 -16.49 28.03
C ARG A 143 17.44 -17.73 28.93
N GLN A 144 16.93 -18.83 28.40
CA GLN A 144 16.66 -20.05 29.16
C GLN A 144 17.74 -21.12 28.95
N GLY A 145 18.73 -20.89 28.08
CA GLY A 145 19.68 -21.91 27.66
C GLY A 145 19.00 -23.12 27.00
N ALA A 146 17.88 -22.88 26.32
CA ALA A 146 17.03 -23.91 25.74
C ALA A 146 17.19 -23.97 24.22
N THR A 147 16.87 -25.11 23.61
CA THR A 147 16.81 -25.19 22.14
C THR A 147 15.63 -24.36 21.61
N PRO A 148 15.70 -23.81 20.38
CA PRO A 148 14.57 -23.10 19.77
C PRO A 148 13.27 -23.90 19.76
N GLN A 149 13.37 -25.23 19.54
CA GLN A 149 12.23 -26.15 19.59
C GLN A 149 11.59 -26.19 20.99
N ALA A 150 12.41 -26.29 22.04
CA ALA A 150 11.92 -26.33 23.42
C ALA A 150 11.28 -24.99 23.84
N ALA A 151 11.89 -23.87 23.44
CA ALA A 151 11.36 -22.52 23.67
C ALA A 151 10.01 -22.31 22.97
N PHE A 152 9.87 -22.75 21.71
CA PHE A 152 8.59 -22.69 20.99
C PHE A 152 7.51 -23.53 21.66
N GLU A 153 7.83 -24.77 22.06
CA GLU A 153 6.87 -25.62 22.77
C GLU A 153 6.42 -25.03 24.11
N GLN A 154 7.33 -24.38 24.85
CA GLN A 154 6.99 -23.64 26.05
C GLN A 154 6.07 -22.45 25.76
N LEU A 155 6.40 -21.63 24.76
CA LEU A 155 5.55 -20.51 24.34
C LEU A 155 4.15 -21.00 23.94
N ARG A 156 4.05 -22.10 23.19
CA ARG A 156 2.78 -22.71 22.78
C ARG A 156 1.99 -23.28 23.95
N ARG A 157 2.65 -23.85 24.97
CA ARG A 157 1.98 -24.31 26.20
C ARG A 157 1.39 -23.14 26.98
N ASN A 158 2.16 -22.06 27.14
CA ASN A 158 1.71 -20.85 27.84
C ASN A 158 0.56 -20.15 27.12
N ALA A 159 0.63 -20.04 25.79
CA ALA A 159 -0.45 -19.47 24.99
C ALA A 159 -1.75 -20.27 25.15
N ARG A 160 -1.65 -21.61 25.10
CA ARG A 160 -2.81 -22.51 25.30
C ARG A 160 -3.40 -22.42 26.70
N SER A 161 -2.58 -22.39 27.75
CA SER A 161 -3.09 -22.30 29.13
C SER A 161 -3.78 -20.96 29.41
N GLN A 162 -3.41 -19.90 28.68
CA GLN A 162 -4.03 -18.58 28.76
C GLN A 162 -5.22 -18.41 27.81
N GLY A 163 -5.48 -19.36 26.90
CA GLY A 163 -6.52 -19.23 25.87
C GLY A 163 -6.21 -18.16 24.82
N ARG A 164 -4.94 -17.87 24.58
CA ARG A 164 -4.47 -16.77 23.73
C ARG A 164 -3.69 -17.27 22.51
N PRO A 165 -3.69 -16.52 21.40
CA PRO A 165 -2.87 -16.88 20.25
C PRO A 165 -1.38 -16.64 20.53
N VAL A 166 -0.54 -17.59 20.11
CA VAL A 166 0.93 -17.53 20.21
C VAL A 166 1.53 -16.17 19.79
N PRO A 167 1.15 -15.56 18.65
CA PRO A 167 1.73 -14.29 18.24
C PRO A 167 1.42 -13.10 19.17
N GLU A 168 0.34 -13.13 19.94
CA GLU A 168 0.09 -12.09 20.96
C GLU A 168 1.07 -12.23 22.12
N LEU A 169 1.22 -13.44 22.66
CA LEU A 169 2.17 -13.72 23.74
C LEU A 169 3.61 -13.47 23.29
N ALA A 170 3.93 -13.72 22.03
CA ALA A 170 5.24 -13.41 21.45
C ALA A 170 5.52 -11.90 21.47
N ARG A 171 4.53 -11.05 21.16
CA ARG A 171 4.68 -9.59 21.23
C ARG A 171 4.93 -9.15 22.66
N GLU A 172 4.19 -9.67 23.64
CA GLU A 172 4.41 -9.34 25.06
C GLU A 172 5.82 -9.70 25.53
N VAL A 173 6.35 -10.86 25.13
CA VAL A 173 7.73 -11.26 25.46
C VAL A 173 8.75 -10.24 24.92
N LEU A 174 8.52 -9.71 23.71
CA LEU A 174 9.37 -8.70 23.09
C LEU A 174 9.19 -7.32 23.73
N ASP A 175 7.96 -6.92 24.05
CA ASP A 175 7.65 -5.66 24.71
C ASP A 175 8.26 -5.62 26.12
N ASP A 176 8.16 -6.72 26.87
CA ASP A 176 8.82 -6.91 28.16
C ASP A 176 10.35 -6.82 28.04
N LEU A 177 10.93 -7.30 26.94
CA LEU A 177 12.36 -7.18 26.69
C LEU A 177 12.75 -5.71 26.47
N VAL A 178 11.98 -4.98 25.65
CA VAL A 178 12.19 -3.55 25.40
C VAL A 178 12.08 -2.78 26.72
N ALA A 179 11.04 -3.02 27.51
CA ALA A 179 10.81 -2.37 28.80
C ALA A 179 11.96 -2.63 29.80
N ARG A 180 12.54 -3.83 29.84
CA ARG A 180 13.71 -4.15 30.67
C ARG A 180 15.02 -3.56 30.15
N SER A 181 15.13 -3.37 28.83
CA SER A 181 16.33 -2.80 28.20
C SER A 181 16.33 -1.27 28.21
N ALA A 182 15.16 -0.65 28.39
CA ALA A 182 15.06 0.79 28.58
C ALA A 182 15.91 1.16 29.81
N PRO A 183 16.86 2.10 29.69
CA PRO A 183 17.61 2.56 30.84
C PRO A 183 16.60 3.14 31.82
N THR A 184 16.40 2.47 32.97
CA THR A 184 15.85 3.13 34.15
C THR A 184 16.66 4.40 34.31
N GLY A 185 15.98 5.53 34.14
CA GLY A 185 16.62 6.83 34.08
C GLY A 185 17.73 6.88 35.11
N THR A 186 18.93 7.18 34.64
CA THR A 186 19.93 7.78 35.51
C THR A 186 19.24 9.03 36.05
N GLU A 187 18.59 8.90 37.20
CA GLU A 187 18.58 9.94 38.19
C GLU A 187 20.06 10.21 38.44
N VAL A 188 20.60 11.14 37.67
CA VAL A 188 21.86 11.79 37.99
C VAL A 188 21.55 12.43 39.34
N PRO A 189 22.13 11.96 40.47
CA PRO A 189 22.10 12.81 41.65
C PRO A 189 22.73 14.12 41.19
N ALA A 190 21.95 15.20 41.23
CA ALA A 190 22.38 16.52 40.79
C ALA A 190 23.74 16.78 41.42
N ALA A 191 24.80 16.65 40.62
CA ALA A 191 26.12 17.03 41.03
C ALA A 191 26.04 18.55 41.30
N PRO A 192 26.51 19.04 42.46
CA PRO A 192 26.46 20.46 42.75
C PRO A 192 27.21 21.23 41.65
N ALA A 193 26.57 22.28 41.14
CA ALA A 193 27.07 23.10 40.05
C ALA A 193 28.54 23.51 40.28
N PRO A 194 29.41 23.44 39.25
CA PRO A 194 30.77 23.94 39.38
C PRO A 194 30.75 25.48 39.51
N ALA A 195 31.37 25.98 40.58
CA ALA A 195 31.54 27.41 40.85
C ALA A 195 32.18 28.17 39.67
N PRO A 196 31.85 29.46 39.47
CA PRO A 196 32.38 30.25 38.36
C PRO A 196 33.89 30.45 38.52
N ARG A 197 34.65 29.95 37.54
CA ARG A 197 36.10 30.17 37.45
C ARG A 197 36.38 31.62 37.05
N THR A 198 36.80 32.43 38.00
CA THR A 198 37.41 33.74 37.74
C THR A 198 38.73 33.54 36.97
N LEU A 199 38.78 34.05 35.74
CA LEU A 199 40.00 34.16 34.94
C LEU A 199 40.89 35.27 35.56
N VAL A 200 41.86 34.88 36.39
CA VAL A 200 42.97 35.76 36.74
C VAL A 200 43.95 35.76 35.58
N ARG A 201 44.00 36.89 34.88
CA ARG A 201 44.97 37.21 33.83
C ARG A 201 46.29 37.55 34.50
N GLU A 202 47.20 36.58 34.60
CA GLU A 202 48.56 36.85 35.07
C GLU A 202 49.49 37.07 33.88
N ALA A 203 49.87 38.35 33.72
CA ALA A 203 50.85 38.79 32.77
C ALA A 203 52.25 38.56 33.33
N GLY A 204 53.11 37.97 32.49
CA GLY A 204 54.51 38.41 32.44
C GLY A 204 55.57 37.42 32.91
N ARG A 205 56.51 37.22 31.98
CA ARG A 205 57.96 37.14 32.21
C ARG A 205 58.58 35.74 32.32
N ALA A 206 58.95 35.24 31.14
CA ALA A 206 60.17 34.44 30.90
C ALA A 206 61.43 35.15 31.49
N PRO A 207 62.64 34.57 31.60
CA PRO A 207 63.15 33.44 30.78
C PRO A 207 64.20 32.52 31.48
N ARG A 208 64.84 31.65 30.65
CA ARG A 208 66.21 31.06 30.80
C ARG A 208 66.27 29.81 31.70
N THR A 209 67.03 28.75 31.45
CA THR A 209 68.01 28.37 30.42
C THR A 209 68.39 26.89 30.61
N ARG A 210 68.84 26.25 29.52
CA ARG A 210 69.90 25.22 29.45
C ARG A 210 69.64 23.77 29.92
N SER A 211 69.67 22.91 28.90
CA SER A 211 70.69 21.87 28.68
C SER A 211 70.57 20.51 29.41
N ARG A 212 70.30 19.51 28.55
CA ARG A 212 71.19 18.39 28.17
C ARG A 212 70.98 17.04 28.86
N ALA A 213 70.96 16.04 27.97
CA ALA A 213 71.51 14.69 28.06
C ALA A 213 70.58 13.54 28.47
N GLY A 214 70.64 12.48 27.65
CA GLY A 214 70.27 11.11 28.00
C GLY A 214 69.32 10.49 26.97
N ARG A 215 69.76 10.09 25.78
CA ARG A 215 70.50 8.85 25.44
C ARG A 215 69.62 7.59 25.43
N GLY A 216 69.44 7.06 24.21
CA GLY A 216 69.56 5.62 23.92
C GLY A 216 68.26 4.85 23.65
N PRO A 217 68.36 3.74 22.89
CA PRO A 217 67.71 3.69 21.57
C PRO A 217 66.65 2.59 21.40
N ALA A 218 65.94 2.72 20.28
CA ALA A 218 64.94 1.81 19.76
C ALA A 218 65.56 0.52 19.19
N GLU A 219 64.99 -0.62 19.57
CA GLU A 219 65.24 -1.91 18.94
C GLU A 219 64.31 -2.09 17.73
N GLY A 220 64.92 -2.43 16.60
CA GLY A 220 64.25 -2.70 15.34
C GLY A 220 63.59 -4.08 15.31
N ARG A 221 62.47 -4.13 14.59
CA ARG A 221 61.86 -5.36 14.08
C ARG A 221 62.54 -5.79 12.79
N SER A 222 62.80 -7.09 12.71
CA SER A 222 62.68 -7.87 11.47
C SER A 222 61.38 -8.68 11.55
#